data_AF-A0A7Y7CGQ0-F1
#
_entry.id   AF-A0A7Y7CGQ0-F1
#
_cell.length_a   1.000
_cell.length_b   1.000
_cell.length_c   1.000
_cell.angle_alpha   90.00
_cell.angle_beta   90.00
_cell.angle_gamma   90.00
#
_symmetry.space_group_name_H-M   'P 1'
#
loop_
_entity.id
_entity.type
_entity.pdbx_description
1 polymer ?
#
loop_
_entity_poly.entity_id
_entity_poly.type
_entity_poly.pdbx_seq_one_letter_code
_entity_poly.pdbx_strand_id
1 'polypeptide(L)' 'MKGTNLGEFEEIVLLTIAALMEEAYSVAICDEIEKVTERKVKLSVVHAVLNRLDEKGYVKSHLGEPTK' A
#
# COMPACT_ATOMS: atom_id res chain seq x y z
N MET A 1 22.14 9.18 5.11
CA MET A 1 20.85 8.63 5.58
C MET A 1 19.96 8.50 4.35
N LYS A 2 19.42 7.31 4.05
CA LYS A 2 18.37 7.20 3.02
C LYS A 2 17.22 8.09 3.51
N GLY A 3 16.92 9.16 2.77
CA GLY A 3 16.02 10.22 3.25
C GLY A 3 14.63 9.71 3.58
N THR A 4 13.96 10.35 4.53
CA THR A 4 12.57 10.07 4.95
C THR A 4 11.53 10.47 3.90
N ASN A 5 11.97 10.96 2.74
CA ASN A 5 11.10 11.45 1.68
C ASN A 5 10.22 10.30 1.13
N LEU A 6 8.93 10.58 1.04
CA LEU A 6 7.96 9.75 0.36
C LEU A 6 7.80 10.26 -1.07
N GLY A 7 7.74 9.33 -2.03
CA GLY A 7 7.27 9.67 -3.36
C GLY A 7 5.75 9.83 -3.37
N GLU A 8 5.21 10.59 -4.33
CA GLU A 8 3.76 10.83 -4.47
C GLU A 8 2.94 9.52 -4.39
N PHE A 9 3.36 8.48 -5.11
CA PHE A 9 2.65 7.21 -5.09
C PHE A 9 2.80 6.45 -3.76
N GLU A 10 3.89 6.65 -3.03
CA GLU A 10 4.05 6.07 -1.69
C GLU A 10 3.13 6.76 -0.67
N GLU A 11 2.92 8.07 -0.80
CA GLU A 11 1.95 8.83 0.00
C GLU A 11 0.52 8.36 -0.26
N ILE A 12 0.14 8.20 -1.53
CA ILE A 12 -1.18 7.67 -1.90
C ILE A 12 -1.40 6.29 -1.28
N VAL A 13 -0.43 5.39 -1.40
CA VAL A 13 -0.54 4.04 -0.82
C VAL A 13 -0.66 4.09 0.70
N LEU A 14 0.12 4.93 1.40
CA LEU A 14 0.00 5.11 2.85
C LEU A 14 -1.38 5.65 3.27
N LEU A 15 -1.90 6.64 2.55
CA LEU A 15 -3.23 7.19 2.80
C LEU A 15 -4.32 6.14 2.57
N THR A 16 -4.20 5.34 1.52
CA THR A 16 -5.14 4.23 1.26
C THR A 16 -5.09 3.18 2.36
N ILE A 17 -3.90 2.79 2.85
CA ILE A 17 -3.76 1.88 4.00
C ILE A 17 -4.44 2.47 5.24
N ALA A 18 -4.22 3.75 5.52
CA ALA A 18 -4.86 4.43 6.65
C ALA A 18 -6.39 4.50 6.51
N ALA A 19 -6.91 4.61 5.28
CA ALA A 19 -8.35 4.64 5.00
C ALA A 19 -9.00 3.25 5.15
N LEU A 20 -8.31 2.18 4.73
CA LEU A 20 -8.82 0.80 4.78
C LEU A 20 -8.60 0.12 6.14
N MET A 21 -7.65 0.61 6.94
CA MET A 21 -7.27 0.03 8.23
C MET A 21 -6.98 -1.48 8.13
N GLU A 22 -7.76 -2.33 8.80
CA GLU A 22 -7.56 -3.79 8.84
C GLU A 22 -7.82 -4.47 7.49
N GLU A 23 -8.49 -3.79 6.56
CA GLU A 23 -8.83 -4.31 5.23
C GLU A 23 -7.76 -4.00 4.18
N ALA A 24 -6.60 -3.46 4.57
CA ALA A 24 -5.53 -3.01 3.68
C ALA A 24 -4.69 -4.15 3.05
N TYR A 25 -5.33 -5.16 2.45
CA TYR A 25 -4.61 -6.15 1.62
C TYR A 25 -4.32 -5.59 0.22
N SER A 26 -3.26 -6.09 -0.44
CA SER A 26 -2.74 -5.49 -1.68
C SER A 26 -3.79 -5.32 -2.80
N VAL A 27 -4.77 -6.22 -2.88
CA VAL A 27 -5.86 -6.11 -3.86
C VAL A 27 -6.84 -4.99 -3.47
N ALA A 28 -7.28 -4.91 -2.21
CA ALA A 28 -8.12 -3.80 -1.74
C ALA A 28 -7.45 -2.43 -1.89
N ILE A 29 -6.13 -2.36 -1.67
CA ILE A 29 -5.37 -1.13 -1.90
C ILE A 29 -5.41 -0.74 -3.39
N CYS A 30 -5.27 -1.71 -4.31
CA CYS A 30 -5.41 -1.42 -5.74
C CYS A 30 -6.82 -0.89 -6.03
N ASP A 31 -7.84 -1.63 -5.63
CA ASP A 31 -9.25 -1.30 -5.90
C ASP A 31 -9.63 0.08 -5.36
N GLU A 32 -9.21 0.44 -4.15
CA GLU A 32 -9.51 1.74 -3.55
C GLU A 32 -8.77 2.88 -4.25
N ILE A 33 -7.51 2.67 -4.67
CA ILE A 33 -6.79 3.67 -5.47
C ILE A 33 -7.47 3.86 -6.83
N GLU A 34 -7.86 2.78 -7.52
CA GLU A 34 -8.57 2.89 -8.80
C GLU A 34 -9.90 3.62 -8.64
N LYS A 35 -10.65 3.31 -7.57
CA LYS A 35 -11.95 3.92 -7.25
C LYS A 35 -11.85 5.41 -6.95
N VAL A 36 -10.86 5.84 -6.17
CA VAL A 36 -10.74 7.24 -5.72
C VAL A 36 -10.04 8.12 -6.77
N THR A 37 -9.06 7.57 -7.48
CA THR A 37 -8.21 8.35 -8.39
C THR A 37 -8.53 8.16 -9.87
N GLU A 38 -9.40 7.20 -10.21
CA GLU A 38 -9.70 6.77 -11.59
C GLU A 38 -8.47 6.27 -12.38
N ARG A 39 -7.37 5.98 -11.68
CA ARG A 39 -6.12 5.49 -12.28
C ARG A 39 -5.96 4.01 -12.04
N LYS A 40 -5.78 3.23 -13.11
CA LYS A 40 -5.47 1.80 -12.98
C LYS A 40 -4.10 1.57 -12.39
N VAL A 41 -4.01 0.66 -11.42
CA VAL A 41 -2.77 0.33 -10.71
C VAL A 41 -2.49 -1.16 -10.82
N LYS A 42 -1.22 -1.49 -11.09
CA LYS A 42 -0.79 -2.89 -11.13
C LYS A 42 -0.48 -3.38 -9.72
N LEU A 43 -0.99 -4.54 -9.35
CA LEU A 43 -0.73 -5.21 -8.08
C LEU A 43 0.77 -5.33 -7.76
N SER A 44 1.61 -5.63 -8.77
CA SER A 44 3.07 -5.73 -8.60
C SER A 44 3.72 -4.41 -8.17
N VAL A 45 3.18 -3.27 -8.59
CA VAL A 45 3.68 -1.94 -8.21
C VAL A 45 3.30 -1.64 -6.77
N VAL A 46 2.08 -1.98 -6.34
CA VAL A 46 1.65 -1.85 -4.94
C VAL A 46 2.54 -2.70 -4.03
N HIS A 47 2.81 -3.96 -4.38
CA HIS A 47 3.74 -4.79 -3.60
C HIS A 47 5.14 -4.17 -3.50
N ALA A 48 5.67 -3.64 -4.61
CA ALA A 48 6.98 -2.99 -4.59
C ALA A 48 7.01 -1.74 -3.68
N VAL A 49 5.90 -0.99 -3.61
CA VAL A 49 5.76 0.17 -2.70
C VAL A 49 5.64 -0.28 -1.26
N LEU A 50 4.79 -1.26 -0.95
CA LEU A 50 4.63 -1.80 0.40
C LEU A 50 5.96 -2.27 0.96
N ASN A 51 6.76 -2.99 0.17
CA ASN A 51 8.10 -3.41 0.58
C ASN A 51 9.02 -2.23 0.91
N ARG A 52 9.01 -1.17 0.08
CA ARG A 52 9.81 0.05 0.36
C ARG A 52 9.32 0.79 1.60
N LEU A 53 8.00 0.83 1.83
CA LEU A 53 7.41 1.46 3.01
C LEU A 53 7.75 0.67 4.29
N ASP A 54 7.78 -0.67 4.21
CA ASP A 54 8.22 -1.55 5.31
C ASP A 54 9.72 -1.37 5.59
N GLU A 55 10.57 -1.35 4.55
CA GLU A 55 12.00 -1.02 4.67
C GLU A 55 12.25 0.36 5.31
N LYS A 56 11.35 1.32 5.08
CA LYS A 56 11.37 2.65 5.70
C LYS A 56 10.77 2.68 7.11
N GLY A 57 10.09 1.62 7.54
CA GLY A 57 9.46 1.50 8.86
C GLY A 57 8.10 2.22 8.98
N TYR A 58 7.45 2.55 7.86
CA TYR A 58 6.15 3.24 7.88
C TYR A 58 4.96 2.29 7.96
N VAL A 59 5.12 1.04 7.54
CA VAL A 59 4.09 0.00 7.60
C VAL A 59 4.69 -1.28 8.12
N LYS A 60 3.86 -2.23 8.54
CA LYS A 60 4.27 -3.59 8.86
C LYS A 60 3.25 -4.56 8.28
N SER A 61 3.74 -5.57 7.56
CA SER A 61 2.89 -6.62 7.03
C SER A 61 2.72 -7.76 8.04
N HIS A 62 1.54 -8.37 8.01
CA HIS A 62 1.23 -9.56 8.77
C HIS A 62 0.59 -10.58 7.82
N LEU A 63 0.87 -11.86 8.06
CA LEU A 63 0.15 -12.92 7.34
C LEU A 63 -1.28 -12.96 7.88
N GLY A 64 -2.24 -12.83 6.96
CA GLY A 64 -3.65 -13.01 7.28
C GLY A 64 -4.00 -14.47 7.56
N GLU A 65 -5.23 -14.67 8.00
CA GLU A 65 -5.76 -16.01 8.22
C GLU A 65 -5.78 -16.84 6.92
N PRO A 66 -5.55 -18.16 6.99
CA PRO A 66 -5.64 -19.04 5.83
C PRO A 66 -7.01 -18.95 5.15
N THR A 67 -7.02 -18.64 3.85
CA THR A 67 -8.23 -18.75 3.02
C THR A 67 -8.47 -20.22 2.63
N LYS A 68 -9.73 -20.66 2.62
CA LYS A 68 -10.13 -22.04 2.26
C LYS A 68 -10.12 -22.28 0.75
#